data_AF-A0A835ZG19-F1
#
_entry.id   AF-A0A835ZG19-F1
#
_cell.length_a   1.000
_cell.length_b   1.000
_cell.length_c   1.000
_cell.angle_alpha   90.00
_cell.angle_beta   90.00
_cell.angle_gamma   90.00
#
_symmetry.space_group_name_H-M   'P 1'
#
loop_
_entity.id
_entity.type
_entity.pdbx_description
1 polymer ?
#
loop_
_entity_poly.entity_id
_entity_poly.type
_entity_poly.pdbx_seq_one_letter_code
_entity_poly.pdbx_strand_id
1 'polypeptide(L)'
;MVSHVMCLLSACLLLATTTTTEASSMSRLLKQDGTSTGVDPLMTGQNGWVTKGIYTVGDALPDGNPYVPAITPDGIGAWRYGDVVKVVYNHEVGNTYAGPPYVVNGGLVLPGARMTYLDLDANTRRVIGGGQAYTTVYDPHGDLLSTPTGFDRYCSAVGAEAKTYGLEDDILFAGEESSGGRGGIGGYMVALDVKNSALHMVPAVGHAAYESATPMEQFKSDKVIKYAKNVIECECATPMEQLKSDKGEGTVKYAKNVIACECATPMEQLKSDKGEGTGLVLLIGDDQSPGFFAPCSSPLAPLKIYIGEKGRAAQDTRSADGDFLRRNGLAYGRLFTWVPSDNVGTTQQTWATFKGTGTQKTGKFVPLDTTCTGPPETGTGFGCDSLGYPSAKLQNQRAAGLGAFGFYRIEDVGVDPKDGSRAVFAVTGGQAGGNVWGTLMMLDAVGLESVINMPVDDITEFAANVKIVHDGNDSNGASIRSNDNVAWADDGTIYAFEDRTTPVPFCGPKNGNREASVWSIADNGDGATATSPKLVATMNRAALAADDAQPGDCGNWESTGGVEPGDCGNWESTGGVEVSKLFAHAIGDGDKLLLLNVQAHSAKEKGQLLFAEYFKDHKA
;
A
#
# COMPACT_ATOMS: atom_id res chain seq x y z
N MET A 1 21.90 -15.10 -82.92
CA MET A 1 22.19 -13.90 -83.75
C MET A 1 21.43 -12.73 -83.15
N VAL A 2 22.10 -11.61 -82.85
CA VAL A 2 21.52 -10.28 -82.47
C VAL A 2 20.70 -10.23 -81.15
N SER A 3 20.73 -9.23 -80.25
CA SER A 3 21.72 -8.30 -79.62
C SER A 3 20.91 -7.38 -78.66
N HIS A 4 21.34 -6.76 -77.55
CA HIS A 4 22.62 -6.52 -76.83
C HIS A 4 22.38 -6.81 -75.30
N VAL A 5 23.31 -6.83 -74.33
CA VAL A 5 24.73 -6.40 -74.17
C VAL A 5 24.97 -4.90 -73.84
N MET A 6 24.52 -4.43 -72.66
CA MET A 6 25.07 -3.28 -71.88
C MET A 6 24.38 -3.20 -70.49
N CYS A 7 24.99 -2.75 -69.39
CA CYS A 7 26.41 -2.48 -69.10
C CYS A 7 26.68 -2.69 -67.59
N LEU A 8 27.92 -3.03 -67.22
CA LEU A 8 28.38 -3.17 -65.83
C LEU A 8 29.51 -2.16 -65.59
N LEU A 9 29.38 -1.24 -64.63
CA LEU A 9 30.48 -0.35 -64.25
C LEU A 9 30.31 0.28 -62.85
N SER A 10 31.41 0.29 -62.11
CA SER A 10 31.69 1.06 -60.87
C SER A 10 30.73 0.95 -59.69
N ALA A 11 31.16 0.15 -58.70
CA ALA A 11 30.78 0.39 -57.31
C ALA A 11 31.54 1.60 -56.74
N CYS A 12 30.87 2.49 -56.00
CA CYS A 12 31.44 3.23 -54.89
C CYS A 12 30.32 3.85 -54.01
N LEU A 13 30.62 4.07 -52.73
CA LEU A 13 29.88 4.92 -51.78
C LEU A 13 28.36 4.66 -51.59
N LEU A 14 28.01 3.85 -50.59
CA LEU A 14 27.55 4.38 -49.30
C LEU A 14 27.64 3.31 -48.20
N LEU A 15 27.84 3.74 -46.94
CA LEU A 15 27.80 2.87 -45.76
C LEU A 15 26.48 3.06 -44.99
N ALA A 16 26.07 1.98 -44.30
CA ALA A 16 25.24 1.95 -43.08
C ALA A 16 23.92 2.75 -43.05
N THR A 17 22.76 2.05 -43.03
CA THR A 17 21.50 2.51 -42.36
C THR A 17 20.41 1.40 -42.31
N THR A 18 20.72 0.22 -41.76
CA THR A 18 19.75 -0.90 -41.64
C THR A 18 19.88 -1.67 -40.32
N THR A 19 19.54 -1.04 -39.21
CA THR A 19 19.43 -1.69 -37.87
C THR A 19 18.15 -1.31 -37.10
N THR A 20 17.28 -0.46 -37.67
CA THR A 20 16.06 0.08 -37.03
C THR A 20 14.76 -0.57 -37.53
N THR A 21 14.82 -1.37 -38.59
CA THR A 21 13.65 -1.94 -39.29
C THR A 21 13.16 -3.28 -38.73
N GLU A 22 13.96 -3.98 -37.92
CA GLU A 22 13.56 -5.28 -37.35
C GLU A 22 12.79 -5.13 -36.02
N ALA A 23 13.21 -4.21 -35.15
CA ALA A 23 12.45 -3.87 -33.94
C ALA A 23 11.02 -3.36 -34.28
N SER A 24 10.89 -2.62 -35.38
CA SER A 24 9.61 -2.10 -35.89
C SER A 24 8.81 -3.10 -36.75
N SER A 25 9.36 -4.29 -37.05
CA SER A 25 8.61 -5.39 -37.68
C SER A 25 8.01 -6.34 -36.66
N MET A 26 8.69 -6.62 -35.54
CA MET A 26 8.12 -7.41 -34.43
C MET A 26 6.88 -6.75 -33.81
N SER A 27 6.91 -5.43 -33.57
CA SER A 27 5.72 -4.71 -33.05
C SER A 27 4.55 -4.64 -34.04
N ARG A 28 4.76 -4.93 -35.33
CA ARG A 28 3.70 -5.07 -36.32
C ARG A 28 3.16 -6.50 -36.43
N LEU A 29 3.99 -7.52 -36.23
CA LEU A 29 3.54 -8.92 -36.21
C LEU A 29 2.63 -9.21 -35.00
N LEU A 30 2.87 -8.55 -33.87
CA LEU A 30 1.99 -8.56 -32.69
C LEU A 30 0.62 -7.87 -32.89
N LYS A 31 0.35 -7.25 -34.06
CA LYS A 31 -0.97 -6.71 -34.42
C LYS A 31 -1.70 -7.55 -35.48
N GLN A 32 -1.29 -8.81 -35.69
CA GLN A 32 -1.90 -9.72 -36.69
C GLN A 32 -2.37 -11.07 -36.14
N ASP A 33 -2.35 -11.29 -34.82
CA ASP A 33 -3.26 -12.22 -34.18
C ASP A 33 -4.59 -11.53 -33.82
N GLY A 34 -5.58 -12.30 -33.36
CA GLY A 34 -6.86 -11.76 -32.88
C GLY A 34 -6.84 -11.33 -31.41
N THR A 35 -5.71 -10.89 -30.86
CA THR A 35 -5.54 -10.68 -29.41
C THR A 35 -5.25 -9.26 -28.97
N SER A 36 -4.86 -8.35 -29.86
CA SER A 36 -4.64 -6.94 -29.51
C SER A 36 -5.94 -6.15 -29.31
N THR A 37 -6.52 -6.22 -28.11
CA THR A 37 -7.40 -5.16 -27.56
C THR A 37 -6.60 -4.06 -26.85
N GLY A 38 -5.28 -4.22 -26.76
CA GLY A 38 -4.40 -3.33 -26.00
C GLY A 38 -4.25 -1.95 -26.64
N VAL A 39 -4.38 -0.93 -25.80
CA VAL A 39 -3.80 0.40 -26.06
C VAL A 39 -2.28 0.26 -26.06
N ASP A 40 -1.57 1.03 -26.88
CA ASP A 40 -0.11 1.01 -26.87
C ASP A 40 0.40 1.43 -25.45
N PRO A 41 1.42 0.76 -24.88
CA PRO A 41 1.73 0.88 -23.46
C PRO A 41 2.45 2.19 -23.12
N LEU A 42 2.03 2.85 -22.03
CA LEU A 42 2.65 4.10 -21.54
C LEU A 42 4.04 3.91 -20.91
N MET A 43 4.51 2.66 -20.80
CA MET A 43 5.92 2.36 -20.49
C MET A 43 6.52 1.40 -21.52
N THR A 44 7.85 1.47 -21.67
CA THR A 44 8.69 0.51 -22.43
C THR A 44 9.43 -0.38 -21.43
N GLY A 45 9.27 -1.70 -21.56
CA GLY A 45 10.05 -2.68 -20.79
C GLY A 45 11.55 -2.66 -21.12
N GLN A 46 12.38 -2.97 -20.15
CA GLN A 46 13.85 -2.90 -20.19
C GLN A 46 14.49 -4.20 -19.71
N ASN A 47 15.75 -4.47 -20.07
CA ASN A 47 16.54 -5.60 -19.55
C ASN A 47 15.87 -7.00 -19.66
N GLY A 48 15.06 -7.22 -20.71
CA GLY A 48 14.34 -8.47 -20.95
C GLY A 48 12.87 -8.48 -20.52
N TRP A 49 12.40 -7.40 -19.87
CA TRP A 49 10.97 -7.15 -19.65
C TRP A 49 10.31 -6.57 -20.91
N VAL A 50 9.03 -6.86 -21.08
CA VAL A 50 8.12 -6.23 -22.05
C VAL A 50 6.93 -5.60 -21.31
N THR A 51 6.18 -4.73 -21.97
CA THR A 51 5.06 -3.99 -21.37
C THR A 51 3.81 -4.07 -22.24
N LYS A 52 2.63 -4.12 -21.62
CA LYS A 52 1.34 -4.31 -22.30
C LYS A 52 0.21 -3.55 -21.61
N GLY A 53 -0.39 -2.58 -22.31
CA GLY A 53 -1.56 -1.85 -21.82
C GLY A 53 -2.76 -2.78 -21.64
N ILE A 54 -3.40 -2.72 -20.48
CA ILE A 54 -4.59 -3.50 -20.11
C ILE A 54 -5.85 -2.68 -20.36
N TYR A 55 -5.89 -1.46 -19.81
CA TYR A 55 -7.03 -0.56 -19.86
C TYR A 55 -6.55 0.89 -19.64
N THR A 56 -7.09 1.82 -20.43
CA THR A 56 -6.84 3.26 -20.26
C THR A 56 -7.97 3.87 -19.44
N VAL A 57 -7.61 4.53 -18.35
CA VAL A 57 -8.54 4.94 -17.31
C VAL A 57 -9.37 6.14 -17.77
N GLY A 58 -10.70 6.00 -17.65
CA GLY A 58 -11.68 6.95 -18.19
C GLY A 58 -12.27 6.54 -19.54
N ASP A 59 -11.77 5.48 -20.19
CA ASP A 59 -12.46 4.84 -21.32
C ASP A 59 -13.65 3.99 -20.84
N ALA A 60 -14.60 3.70 -21.72
CA ALA A 60 -15.77 2.88 -21.39
C ALA A 60 -15.38 1.44 -21.02
N LEU A 61 -16.08 0.84 -20.05
CA LEU A 61 -15.81 -0.52 -19.58
C LEU A 61 -16.21 -1.58 -20.63
N PRO A 62 -15.43 -2.67 -20.82
CA PRO A 62 -15.66 -3.65 -21.90
C PRO A 62 -16.96 -4.45 -21.82
N ASP A 63 -17.57 -4.53 -20.64
CA ASP A 63 -18.86 -5.18 -20.38
C ASP A 63 -20.08 -4.28 -20.74
N GLY A 64 -19.84 -3.00 -21.03
CA GLY A 64 -20.88 -2.01 -21.25
C GLY A 64 -21.48 -1.44 -19.96
N ASN A 65 -20.83 -1.63 -18.81
CA ASN A 65 -21.22 -0.98 -17.56
C ASN A 65 -21.14 0.57 -17.71
N PRO A 66 -22.21 1.33 -17.39
CA PRO A 66 -22.22 2.78 -17.51
C PRO A 66 -21.35 3.53 -16.48
N TYR A 67 -20.72 2.83 -15.52
CA TYR A 67 -19.74 3.43 -14.64
C TYR A 67 -18.49 3.89 -15.41
N VAL A 68 -18.10 5.14 -15.20
CA VAL A 68 -16.85 5.71 -15.74
C VAL A 68 -15.88 5.89 -14.57
N PRO A 69 -14.74 5.17 -14.55
CA PRO A 69 -13.70 5.37 -13.53
C PRO A 69 -13.22 6.83 -13.49
N ALA A 70 -12.81 7.29 -12.31
CA ALA A 70 -12.18 8.61 -12.19
C ALA A 70 -10.78 8.60 -12.82
N ILE A 71 -10.17 9.78 -12.92
CA ILE A 71 -8.78 9.97 -13.35
C ILE A 71 -7.79 9.57 -12.25
N THR A 72 -6.49 9.77 -12.48
CA THR A 72 -5.42 9.57 -11.48
C THR A 72 -5.50 8.22 -10.76
N PRO A 73 -5.35 7.10 -11.50
CA PRO A 73 -5.38 5.76 -10.92
C PRO A 73 -4.05 5.47 -10.23
N ASP A 74 -4.10 4.89 -9.03
CA ASP A 74 -2.92 4.81 -8.16
C ASP A 74 -2.76 3.41 -7.54
N GLY A 75 -2.56 3.27 -6.22
CA GLY A 75 -2.48 2.00 -5.49
C GLY A 75 -3.49 0.88 -5.87
N ILE A 76 -3.02 -0.37 -5.83
CA ILE A 76 -3.73 -1.56 -6.37
C ILE A 76 -3.73 -2.74 -5.37
N GLY A 77 -4.84 -3.47 -5.32
CA GLY A 77 -4.92 -4.85 -4.83
C GLY A 77 -5.49 -5.80 -5.88
N ALA A 78 -5.14 -7.09 -5.82
CA ALA A 78 -5.65 -8.10 -6.74
C ALA A 78 -5.87 -9.48 -6.07
N TRP A 79 -6.97 -10.15 -6.42
CA TRP A 79 -7.41 -11.43 -5.85
C TRP A 79 -7.90 -12.39 -6.94
N ARG A 80 -7.73 -13.71 -6.76
CA ARG A 80 -8.22 -14.71 -7.72
C ARG A 80 -9.49 -15.42 -7.24
N TYR A 81 -10.57 -15.24 -7.98
CA TYR A 81 -11.87 -15.90 -7.79
C TYR A 81 -12.15 -16.87 -8.94
N GLY A 82 -11.55 -18.06 -8.89
CA GLY A 82 -11.73 -19.12 -9.90
C GLY A 82 -11.03 -18.80 -11.23
N ASP A 83 -11.80 -18.51 -12.28
CA ASP A 83 -11.30 -18.07 -13.59
C ASP A 83 -11.22 -16.54 -13.74
N VAL A 84 -11.56 -15.78 -12.69
CA VAL A 84 -11.47 -14.32 -12.66
C VAL A 84 -10.35 -13.88 -11.71
N VAL A 85 -9.53 -12.92 -12.13
CA VAL A 85 -8.69 -12.11 -11.25
C VAL A 85 -9.37 -10.75 -11.10
N LYS A 86 -9.88 -10.45 -9.91
CA LYS A 86 -10.43 -9.13 -9.59
C LYS A 86 -9.29 -8.22 -9.17
N VAL A 87 -9.09 -7.16 -9.93
CA VAL A 87 -8.21 -6.04 -9.61
C VAL A 87 -9.07 -4.94 -9.01
N VAL A 88 -8.63 -4.32 -7.91
CA VAL A 88 -9.24 -3.10 -7.36
C VAL A 88 -8.14 -2.05 -7.21
N TYR A 89 -8.38 -0.86 -7.75
CA TYR A 89 -7.47 0.28 -7.63
C TYR A 89 -8.22 1.52 -7.15
N ASN A 90 -7.50 2.41 -6.49
CA ASN A 90 -8.04 3.66 -5.95
C ASN A 90 -7.91 4.82 -6.96
N HIS A 91 -8.17 6.06 -6.51
CA HIS A 91 -8.04 7.27 -7.32
C HIS A 91 -7.61 8.45 -6.44
N GLU A 92 -6.47 9.06 -6.75
CA GLU A 92 -5.82 10.15 -5.97
C GLU A 92 -6.47 11.54 -6.20
N VAL A 93 -7.76 11.56 -6.55
CA VAL A 93 -8.51 12.80 -6.79
C VAL A 93 -8.96 13.47 -5.49
N GLY A 94 -8.73 14.77 -5.35
CA GLY A 94 -9.13 15.55 -4.18
C GLY A 94 -10.66 15.64 -3.99
N ASN A 95 -11.11 15.86 -2.75
CA ASN A 95 -12.51 15.72 -2.32
C ASN A 95 -13.53 16.62 -3.04
N THR A 96 -13.07 17.70 -3.69
CA THR A 96 -13.89 18.59 -4.51
C THR A 96 -13.95 18.21 -6.00
N TYR A 97 -13.27 17.13 -6.41
CA TYR A 97 -13.27 16.64 -7.78
C TYR A 97 -14.67 16.21 -8.23
N ALA A 98 -15.24 17.01 -9.12
CA ALA A 98 -16.60 16.89 -9.63
C ALA A 98 -16.73 16.02 -10.91
N GLY A 99 -15.73 15.16 -11.19
CA GLY A 99 -15.84 14.12 -12.21
C GLY A 99 -16.88 13.05 -11.87
N PRO A 100 -17.15 12.10 -12.78
CA PRO A 100 -18.33 11.23 -12.80
C PRO A 100 -18.86 10.82 -11.42
N PRO A 101 -20.01 11.35 -10.95
CA PRO A 101 -20.47 11.13 -9.58
C PRO A 101 -20.77 9.65 -9.33
N TYR A 102 -20.30 9.13 -8.20
CA TYR A 102 -20.54 7.75 -7.78
C TYR A 102 -21.58 7.69 -6.65
N VAL A 103 -22.31 6.58 -6.54
CA VAL A 103 -23.51 6.47 -5.71
C VAL A 103 -23.35 5.38 -4.66
N VAL A 104 -23.60 5.73 -3.40
CA VAL A 104 -23.50 4.82 -2.25
C VAL A 104 -24.76 4.87 -1.39
N ASN A 105 -24.89 3.95 -0.43
CA ASN A 105 -25.91 3.95 0.62
C ASN A 105 -27.35 4.14 0.10
N GLY A 106 -27.65 3.55 -1.07
CA GLY A 106 -28.98 3.59 -1.70
C GLY A 106 -29.36 4.90 -2.41
N GLY A 107 -28.46 5.88 -2.53
CA GLY A 107 -28.75 7.13 -3.25
C GLY A 107 -27.90 8.35 -2.87
N LEU A 108 -26.97 8.22 -1.91
CA LEU A 108 -26.03 9.28 -1.58
C LEU A 108 -24.99 9.42 -2.71
N VAL A 109 -24.86 10.63 -3.24
CA VAL A 109 -23.87 10.96 -4.28
C VAL A 109 -22.62 11.54 -3.62
N LEU A 110 -21.45 10.99 -3.95
CA LEU A 110 -20.16 11.46 -3.43
C LEU A 110 -19.24 12.02 -4.54
N PRO A 111 -18.54 13.14 -4.28
CA PRO A 111 -17.38 13.58 -5.05
C PRO A 111 -16.09 12.89 -4.54
N GLY A 112 -14.92 13.32 -5.01
CA GLY A 112 -13.65 12.98 -4.36
C GLY A 112 -13.08 11.60 -4.66
N ALA A 113 -12.10 11.16 -3.86
CA ALA A 113 -11.42 9.88 -4.00
C ALA A 113 -12.40 8.71 -3.91
N ARG A 114 -12.08 7.62 -4.61
CA ARG A 114 -12.95 6.45 -4.82
C ARG A 114 -12.14 5.24 -5.24
N MET A 115 -12.79 4.09 -5.43
CA MET A 115 -12.16 2.85 -5.89
C MET A 115 -12.94 2.22 -7.05
N THR A 116 -12.20 1.75 -8.05
CA THR A 116 -12.70 1.03 -9.23
C THR A 116 -12.21 -0.42 -9.17
N TYR A 117 -13.06 -1.37 -9.57
CA TYR A 117 -12.61 -2.72 -9.87
C TYR A 117 -12.61 -2.99 -11.38
N LEU A 118 -11.71 -3.85 -11.82
CA LEU A 118 -11.76 -4.56 -13.10
C LEU A 118 -11.70 -6.06 -12.83
N ASP A 119 -12.53 -6.81 -13.55
CA ASP A 119 -12.44 -8.26 -13.58
C ASP A 119 -11.68 -8.70 -14.83
N LEU A 120 -10.59 -9.43 -14.63
CA LEU A 120 -9.72 -9.94 -15.69
C LEU A 120 -9.92 -11.44 -15.82
N ASP A 121 -10.04 -11.96 -17.04
CA ASP A 121 -10.02 -13.39 -17.30
C ASP A 121 -8.62 -13.96 -17.00
N ALA A 122 -8.57 -14.94 -16.09
CA ALA A 122 -7.33 -15.47 -15.52
C ALA A 122 -6.50 -16.34 -16.48
N ASN A 123 -7.04 -16.61 -17.68
CA ASN A 123 -6.44 -17.48 -18.70
C ASN A 123 -5.90 -16.67 -19.90
N THR A 124 -6.50 -15.51 -20.19
CA THR A 124 -6.19 -14.64 -21.34
C THR A 124 -5.68 -13.25 -20.94
N ARG A 125 -5.76 -12.90 -19.65
CA ARG A 125 -5.28 -11.64 -19.06
C ARG A 125 -6.00 -10.39 -19.64
N ARG A 126 -7.24 -10.55 -20.10
CA ARG A 126 -8.08 -9.48 -20.66
C ARG A 126 -9.11 -9.02 -19.64
N VAL A 127 -9.40 -7.72 -19.61
CA VAL A 127 -10.56 -7.18 -18.89
C VAL A 127 -11.85 -7.73 -19.51
N ILE A 128 -12.70 -8.33 -18.68
CA ILE A 128 -14.01 -8.90 -19.03
C ILE A 128 -15.18 -8.18 -18.34
N GLY A 129 -14.90 -7.32 -17.37
CA GLY A 129 -15.87 -6.40 -16.76
C GLY A 129 -15.22 -5.44 -15.77
N GLY A 130 -16.03 -4.58 -15.13
CA GLY A 130 -15.54 -3.66 -14.10
C GLY A 130 -16.63 -2.79 -13.47
N GLY A 131 -16.25 -1.84 -12.62
CA GLY A 131 -17.18 -0.85 -12.06
C GLY A 131 -16.72 -0.23 -10.73
N GLN A 132 -17.66 0.42 -10.05
CA GLN A 132 -17.48 0.96 -8.69
C GLN A 132 -17.21 -0.18 -7.69
N ALA A 133 -16.14 -0.11 -6.90
CA ALA A 133 -15.72 -1.23 -6.02
C ALA A 133 -16.60 -1.43 -4.77
N TYR A 134 -17.22 -0.35 -4.28
CA TYR A 134 -18.11 -0.37 -3.12
C TYR A 134 -19.41 0.39 -3.38
N THR A 135 -20.53 -0.10 -2.82
CA THR A 135 -21.84 0.57 -2.84
C THR A 135 -22.32 0.97 -1.45
N THR A 136 -21.66 0.48 -0.40
CA THR A 136 -21.93 0.83 1.00
C THR A 136 -20.72 1.56 1.59
N VAL A 137 -20.96 2.62 2.37
CA VAL A 137 -19.91 3.36 3.11
C VAL A 137 -20.36 3.56 4.55
N TYR A 138 -19.52 3.13 5.49
CA TYR A 138 -19.64 3.37 6.91
C TYR A 138 -18.72 4.52 7.33
N ASP A 139 -19.25 5.43 8.14
CA ASP A 139 -18.52 6.59 8.69
C ASP A 139 -17.57 6.16 9.84
N PRO A 140 -16.81 7.09 10.44
CA PRO A 140 -15.91 6.75 11.55
C PRO A 140 -16.65 6.11 12.73
N HIS A 141 -17.92 6.48 12.96
CA HIS A 141 -18.75 5.99 14.07
C HIS A 141 -19.36 4.59 13.82
N GLY A 142 -19.13 3.99 12.64
CA GLY A 142 -19.73 2.72 12.25
C GLY A 142 -21.15 2.84 11.70
N ASP A 143 -21.71 4.06 11.62
CA ASP A 143 -23.02 4.30 11.03
C ASP A 143 -22.93 4.45 9.51
N LEU A 144 -24.03 4.23 8.78
CA LEU A 144 -24.05 4.49 7.34
C LEU A 144 -23.82 5.98 7.06
N LEU A 145 -22.78 6.28 6.26
CA LEU A 145 -22.46 7.65 5.86
C LEU A 145 -23.68 8.32 5.22
N SER A 146 -24.07 9.48 5.77
CA SER A 146 -25.29 10.21 5.41
C SER A 146 -25.04 11.62 4.89
N THR A 147 -23.79 12.09 4.92
CA THR A 147 -23.37 13.40 4.41
C THR A 147 -22.66 13.28 3.06
N PRO A 148 -22.85 14.23 2.12
CA PRO A 148 -22.24 14.19 0.78
C PRO A 148 -20.76 14.64 0.78
N THR A 149 -20.02 14.32 1.83
CA THR A 149 -18.60 14.65 1.98
C THR A 149 -17.78 13.52 1.37
N GLY A 150 -17.21 13.76 0.19
CA GLY A 150 -16.30 12.82 -0.47
C GLY A 150 -14.94 12.69 0.23
N PHE A 151 -14.23 11.62 -0.09
CA PHE A 151 -12.86 11.37 0.40
C PHE A 151 -11.82 12.22 -0.34
N ASP A 152 -10.68 12.49 0.30
CA ASP A 152 -9.64 13.39 -0.21
C ASP A 152 -8.32 12.67 -0.50
N ARG A 153 -7.95 12.52 -1.79
CA ARG A 153 -6.66 11.96 -2.25
C ARG A 153 -6.32 10.60 -1.62
N TYR A 154 -6.92 9.52 -2.15
CA TYR A 154 -6.39 8.17 -1.90
C TYR A 154 -5.11 7.99 -2.72
N CYS A 155 -3.96 7.99 -2.07
CA CYS A 155 -2.66 7.90 -2.74
C CYS A 155 -2.30 6.43 -3.02
N SER A 156 -1.54 5.70 -2.19
CA SER A 156 -1.50 4.22 -2.34
C SER A 156 -2.73 3.49 -1.73
N ALA A 157 -2.80 2.20 -2.04
CA ALA A 157 -3.77 1.22 -1.59
C ALA A 157 -3.15 -0.19 -1.66
N VAL A 158 -3.41 -1.02 -0.66
CA VAL A 158 -2.73 -2.30 -0.43
C VAL A 158 -3.76 -3.42 -0.31
N GLY A 159 -3.67 -4.40 -1.21
CA GLY A 159 -4.52 -5.59 -1.18
C GLY A 159 -3.98 -6.70 -0.29
N ALA A 160 -4.84 -7.28 0.56
CA ALA A 160 -4.54 -8.46 1.36
C ALA A 160 -5.57 -9.57 1.15
N GLU A 161 -5.11 -10.82 1.06
CA GLU A 161 -5.96 -12.00 0.92
C GLU A 161 -6.53 -12.44 2.28
N ALA A 162 -7.76 -12.96 2.28
CA ALA A 162 -8.36 -13.58 3.46
C ALA A 162 -7.45 -14.67 4.04
N LYS A 163 -7.34 -14.74 5.38
CA LYS A 163 -6.48 -15.69 6.12
C LYS A 163 -4.97 -15.50 5.93
N THR A 164 -4.53 -14.35 5.41
CA THR A 164 -3.13 -13.87 5.51
C THR A 164 -3.00 -12.73 6.52
N TYR A 165 -1.81 -12.54 7.10
CA TYR A 165 -1.49 -11.43 8.01
C TYR A 165 -2.37 -11.33 9.28
N GLY A 166 -3.06 -12.41 9.63
CA GLY A 166 -4.07 -12.45 10.69
C GLY A 166 -5.48 -12.01 10.29
N LEU A 167 -5.73 -11.63 9.02
CA LEU A 167 -7.04 -11.17 8.55
C LEU A 167 -8.05 -12.32 8.30
N GLU A 168 -9.33 -12.00 8.35
CA GLU A 168 -10.46 -12.92 8.14
C GLU A 168 -11.06 -12.81 6.73
N ASP A 169 -10.93 -11.66 6.08
CA ASP A 169 -11.55 -11.31 4.80
C ASP A 169 -10.52 -10.78 3.79
N ASP A 170 -10.92 -10.72 2.52
CA ASP A 170 -10.19 -10.02 1.46
C ASP A 170 -10.38 -8.50 1.63
N ILE A 171 -9.30 -7.75 1.84
CA ILE A 171 -9.34 -6.31 2.18
C ILE A 171 -8.42 -5.51 1.29
N LEU A 172 -8.94 -4.43 0.68
CA LEU A 172 -8.12 -3.33 0.19
C LEU A 172 -8.03 -2.25 1.29
N PHE A 173 -6.84 -2.00 1.81
CA PHE A 173 -6.55 -0.82 2.61
C PHE A 173 -6.22 0.35 1.69
N ALA A 174 -6.65 1.55 2.04
CA ALA A 174 -6.20 2.81 1.43
C ALA A 174 -6.39 3.93 2.46
N GLY A 175 -5.77 5.09 2.28
CA GLY A 175 -6.04 6.22 3.16
C GLY A 175 -5.96 7.55 2.44
N GLU A 176 -6.46 8.58 3.10
CA GLU A 176 -6.39 9.95 2.61
C GLU A 176 -5.01 10.55 2.93
N GLU A 177 -4.29 10.99 1.90
CA GLU A 177 -3.03 11.72 2.01
C GLU A 177 -3.25 13.16 2.49
N SER A 178 -4.37 13.79 2.09
CA SER A 178 -4.66 15.19 2.42
C SER A 178 -5.10 15.38 3.88
N SER A 179 -4.27 16.08 4.65
CA SER A 179 -4.64 16.59 5.98
C SER A 179 -5.49 17.88 5.92
N GLY A 180 -5.48 18.59 4.78
CA GLY A 180 -6.11 19.90 4.63
C GLY A 180 -7.63 19.85 4.54
N GLY A 181 -8.18 18.89 3.78
CA GLY A 181 -9.62 18.76 3.52
C GLY A 181 -10.46 18.52 4.78
N ARG A 182 -9.86 17.91 5.82
CA ARG A 182 -10.51 17.62 7.11
C ARG A 182 -10.10 18.61 8.23
N GLY A 183 -9.85 19.87 7.87
CA GLY A 183 -9.58 20.94 8.83
C GLY A 183 -8.26 20.77 9.59
N GLY A 184 -7.28 20.05 9.04
CA GLY A 184 -5.97 19.84 9.67
C GLY A 184 -5.86 18.63 10.59
N ILE A 185 -6.92 17.82 10.77
CA ILE A 185 -6.83 16.60 11.61
C ILE A 185 -5.90 15.54 11.00
N GLY A 186 -5.82 15.48 9.66
CA GLY A 186 -5.22 14.35 8.93
C GLY A 186 -6.27 13.61 8.10
N GLY A 187 -5.81 12.66 7.30
CA GLY A 187 -6.68 11.73 6.60
C GLY A 187 -7.22 10.61 7.49
N TYR A 188 -8.24 9.90 7.02
CA TYR A 188 -8.66 8.61 7.58
C TYR A 188 -8.09 7.45 6.76
N MET A 189 -7.71 6.38 7.46
CA MET A 189 -7.55 5.05 6.87
C MET A 189 -8.93 4.46 6.57
N VAL A 190 -9.06 3.76 5.43
CA VAL A 190 -10.25 3.02 5.04
C VAL A 190 -9.91 1.56 4.71
N ALA A 191 -10.83 0.67 5.03
CA ALA A 191 -10.77 -0.75 4.69
C ALA A 191 -12.00 -1.14 3.87
N LEU A 192 -11.77 -1.62 2.65
CA LEU A 192 -12.79 -2.16 1.76
C LEU A 192 -12.97 -3.65 2.03
N ASP A 193 -14.16 -4.06 2.47
CA ASP A 193 -14.61 -5.45 2.34
C ASP A 193 -14.86 -5.72 0.83
N VAL A 194 -13.89 -6.35 0.18
CA VAL A 194 -13.88 -6.58 -1.28
C VAL A 194 -15.03 -7.49 -1.72
N LYS A 195 -15.51 -8.35 -0.83
CA LYS A 195 -16.54 -9.35 -1.07
C LYS A 195 -17.96 -8.80 -0.93
N ASN A 196 -18.18 -7.94 0.06
CA ASN A 196 -19.48 -7.33 0.35
C ASN A 196 -19.64 -5.91 -0.25
N SER A 197 -18.62 -5.40 -0.95
CA SER A 197 -18.60 -4.06 -1.57
C SER A 197 -18.94 -2.95 -0.56
N ALA A 198 -18.33 -3.03 0.62
CA ALA A 198 -18.55 -2.12 1.74
C ALA A 198 -17.24 -1.48 2.20
N LEU A 199 -17.19 -0.15 2.20
CA LEU A 199 -16.04 0.62 2.68
C LEU A 199 -16.26 1.07 4.12
N HIS A 200 -15.28 0.82 4.99
CA HIS A 200 -15.32 1.22 6.40
C HIS A 200 -14.18 2.21 6.70
N MET A 201 -14.49 3.34 7.34
CA MET A 201 -13.45 4.20 7.93
C MET A 201 -12.87 3.56 9.20
N VAL A 202 -11.55 3.64 9.40
CA VAL A 202 -10.81 2.91 10.45
C VAL A 202 -10.09 3.87 11.40
N PRO A 203 -10.82 4.58 12.29
CA PRO A 203 -10.24 5.60 13.17
C PRO A 203 -9.26 5.03 14.22
N ALA A 204 -9.31 3.73 14.54
CA ALA A 204 -8.39 3.12 15.49
C ALA A 204 -6.93 3.09 14.99
N VAL A 205 -6.72 3.12 13.67
CA VAL A 205 -5.39 3.25 13.02
C VAL A 205 -4.87 4.71 13.09
N GLY A 206 -5.69 5.64 13.58
CA GLY A 206 -5.33 7.03 13.85
C GLY A 206 -5.53 7.96 12.66
N HIS A 207 -4.55 8.85 12.49
CA HIS A 207 -4.50 9.84 11.41
C HIS A 207 -3.06 9.99 10.91
N ALA A 208 -2.91 10.09 9.59
CA ALA A 208 -1.65 10.35 8.90
C ALA A 208 -1.92 11.31 7.74
N ALA A 209 -0.90 11.58 6.94
CA ALA A 209 -1.08 11.71 5.50
C ALA A 209 -0.89 10.29 4.94
N TYR A 210 -1.97 9.53 4.79
CA TYR A 210 -1.83 8.10 4.51
C TYR A 210 -1.43 7.85 3.06
N GLU A 211 -0.20 7.38 2.89
CA GLU A 211 0.17 6.68 1.67
C GLU A 211 -0.30 5.22 1.74
N SER A 212 0.19 4.47 2.73
CA SER A 212 -0.02 3.03 2.85
C SER A 212 -0.37 2.59 4.28
N ALA A 213 -1.00 1.42 4.38
CA ALA A 213 -1.13 0.68 5.64
C ALA A 213 -1.00 -0.82 5.36
N THR A 214 0.24 -1.29 5.24
CA THR A 214 0.52 -2.65 4.78
C THR A 214 0.49 -3.65 5.93
N PRO A 215 -0.30 -4.72 5.84
CA PRO A 215 -0.38 -5.72 6.89
C PRO A 215 0.88 -6.62 6.94
N MET A 216 1.38 -6.88 8.15
CA MET A 216 2.57 -7.71 8.40
C MET A 216 2.19 -9.11 8.90
N GLU A 217 2.96 -10.13 8.51
CA GLU A 217 2.72 -11.53 8.90
C GLU A 217 3.38 -11.84 10.24
N GLN A 218 2.77 -12.76 10.99
CA GLN A 218 3.01 -12.97 12.41
C GLN A 218 3.30 -14.46 12.71
N PHE A 219 3.02 -15.39 11.78
CA PHE A 219 2.94 -16.83 12.07
C PHE A 219 3.77 -17.73 11.14
N LYS A 220 5.07 -17.92 11.43
CA LYS A 220 5.87 -19.03 10.86
C LYS A 220 6.68 -19.89 11.84
N SER A 221 6.47 -19.78 13.15
CA SER A 221 6.96 -20.78 14.09
C SER A 221 5.86 -21.76 14.51
N ASP A 222 6.15 -23.07 14.51
CA ASP A 222 5.26 -24.13 15.03
C ASP A 222 5.07 -24.07 16.58
N LYS A 223 5.51 -22.97 17.21
CA LYS A 223 5.37 -22.72 18.64
C LYS A 223 3.93 -22.32 18.93
N VAL A 224 3.12 -23.28 19.35
CA VAL A 224 1.81 -22.98 19.96
C VAL A 224 2.02 -22.24 21.29
N ILE A 225 2.05 -20.91 21.27
CA ILE A 225 2.25 -20.09 22.47
C ILE A 225 0.94 -20.04 23.26
N LYS A 226 0.82 -20.92 24.26
CA LYS A 226 -0.35 -20.98 25.15
C LYS A 226 -0.35 -19.87 26.20
N TYR A 227 -0.88 -18.71 25.85
CA TYR A 227 -1.26 -17.69 26.85
C TYR A 227 -2.59 -18.05 27.52
N ALA A 228 -2.53 -18.87 28.57
CA ALA A 228 -3.65 -19.09 29.48
C ALA A 228 -3.79 -17.90 30.44
N LYS A 229 -4.77 -17.02 30.20
CA LYS A 229 -5.01 -15.83 31.04
C LYS A 229 -5.72 -16.22 32.34
N ASN A 230 -4.95 -16.42 33.41
CA ASN A 230 -5.45 -16.84 34.73
C ASN A 230 -6.25 -15.73 35.46
N VAL A 231 -7.52 -15.56 35.10
CA VAL A 231 -8.57 -14.86 35.85
C VAL A 231 -9.91 -15.50 35.43
N ILE A 232 -10.89 -15.81 36.29
CA ILE A 232 -11.20 -15.30 37.63
C ILE A 232 -11.50 -16.47 38.59
N GLU A 233 -11.07 -16.38 39.85
CA GLU A 233 -11.58 -17.25 40.94
C GLU A 233 -12.95 -16.74 41.41
N CYS A 234 -14.01 -17.53 41.20
CA CYS A 234 -15.33 -17.22 41.76
C CYS A 234 -15.40 -17.66 43.24
N GLU A 235 -14.97 -16.78 44.15
CA GLU A 235 -15.16 -16.97 45.60
C GLU A 235 -16.65 -16.92 45.99
N CYS A 236 -17.31 -18.08 46.03
CA CYS A 236 -18.61 -18.26 46.68
C CYS A 236 -18.44 -18.76 48.13
N ALA A 237 -17.99 -17.87 49.03
CA ALA A 237 -18.21 -18.02 50.46
C ALA A 237 -19.73 -18.08 50.74
N THR A 238 -20.32 -18.93 51.59
CA THR A 238 -19.89 -19.88 52.65
C THR A 238 -21.15 -20.75 53.00
N PRO A 239 -21.17 -21.66 54.01
CA PRO A 239 -20.10 -22.31 54.78
C PRO A 239 -20.13 -23.86 54.65
N MET A 240 -19.18 -24.57 55.29
CA MET A 240 -19.31 -26.03 55.49
C MET A 240 -20.33 -26.37 56.59
N GLU A 241 -21.31 -27.23 56.27
CA GLU A 241 -21.88 -28.16 57.27
C GLU A 241 -22.12 -29.56 56.69
N GLN A 242 -21.65 -30.56 57.44
CA GLN A 242 -22.19 -31.92 57.52
C GLN A 242 -22.48 -32.70 56.22
N LEU A 243 -21.46 -33.41 55.71
CA LEU A 243 -21.64 -34.83 55.40
C LEU A 243 -20.59 -35.66 56.13
N LYS A 244 -21.05 -36.48 57.09
CA LYS A 244 -20.25 -37.52 57.73
C LYS A 244 -20.23 -38.77 56.85
N SER A 245 -19.21 -39.60 57.08
CA SER A 245 -19.08 -40.99 56.62
C SER A 245 -20.39 -41.74 56.38
N ASP A 246 -20.46 -42.52 55.29
CA ASP A 246 -20.25 -43.96 55.46
C ASP A 246 -19.77 -44.68 54.18
N LYS A 247 -19.52 -45.98 54.30
CA LYS A 247 -18.86 -46.86 53.31
C LYS A 247 -19.81 -47.32 52.20
N GLY A 248 -19.25 -47.68 51.04
CA GLY A 248 -19.90 -48.61 50.11
C GLY A 248 -19.38 -48.58 48.68
N GLU A 249 -19.06 -49.75 48.12
CA GLU A 249 -18.97 -49.95 46.68
C GLU A 249 -20.40 -49.92 46.10
N GLY A 250 -20.67 -49.10 45.08
CA GLY A 250 -21.99 -49.09 44.44
C GLY A 250 -22.24 -47.95 43.47
N THR A 251 -22.76 -48.28 42.29
CA THR A 251 -23.11 -47.30 41.24
C THR A 251 -24.39 -46.55 41.61
N VAL A 252 -24.28 -45.25 41.92
CA VAL A 252 -25.45 -44.37 42.14
C VAL A 252 -25.65 -43.45 40.94
N LYS A 253 -26.81 -43.60 40.28
CA LYS A 253 -27.27 -42.65 39.26
C LYS A 253 -27.77 -41.38 39.97
N TYR A 254 -27.18 -40.23 39.69
CA TYR A 254 -27.79 -38.95 40.07
C TYR A 254 -28.74 -38.46 39.00
N ALA A 255 -29.98 -38.20 39.41
CA ALA A 255 -31.00 -37.58 38.57
C ALA A 255 -30.82 -36.06 38.51
N LYS A 256 -31.31 -35.48 37.41
CA LYS A 256 -31.33 -34.06 37.10
C LYS A 256 -32.02 -33.24 38.21
N ASN A 257 -31.24 -32.56 39.05
CA ASN A 257 -31.71 -31.41 39.84
C ASN A 257 -31.12 -30.14 39.21
N VAL A 258 -32.00 -29.26 38.74
CA VAL A 258 -31.60 -27.97 38.16
C VAL A 258 -31.46 -26.95 39.28
N ILE A 259 -30.23 -26.50 39.52
CA ILE A 259 -29.97 -25.19 40.14
C ILE A 259 -29.51 -24.30 38.98
N ALA A 260 -30.34 -23.32 38.62
CA ALA A 260 -30.05 -22.42 37.51
C ALA A 260 -29.14 -21.29 37.98
N CYS A 261 -27.84 -21.44 37.73
CA CYS A 261 -26.92 -20.30 37.60
C CYS A 261 -26.77 -20.03 36.10
N GLU A 262 -27.33 -18.93 35.62
CA GLU A 262 -27.19 -18.49 34.21
C GLU A 262 -25.80 -17.88 33.98
N CYS A 263 -24.77 -18.73 33.98
CA CYS A 263 -23.46 -18.37 33.45
C CYS A 263 -23.48 -18.58 31.93
N ALA A 264 -23.15 -17.53 31.17
CA ALA A 264 -23.00 -17.63 29.71
C ALA A 264 -21.95 -18.70 29.35
N THR A 265 -22.18 -19.43 28.27
CA THR A 265 -21.31 -20.55 27.84
C THR A 265 -19.89 -20.07 27.54
N PRO A 266 -18.86 -20.61 28.21
CA PRO A 266 -17.47 -20.35 27.84
C PRO A 266 -17.16 -20.85 26.42
N MET A 267 -16.31 -20.14 25.69
CA MET A 267 -15.74 -20.65 24.44
C MET A 267 -14.70 -21.73 24.75
N GLU A 268 -15.10 -23.00 24.73
CA GLU A 268 -14.18 -24.14 24.86
C GLU A 268 -14.43 -25.22 23.81
N GLN A 269 -13.83 -25.04 22.62
CA GLN A 269 -12.98 -26.11 22.07
C GLN A 269 -11.98 -25.61 21.02
N LEU A 270 -10.80 -25.20 21.51
CA LEU A 270 -9.57 -25.16 20.71
C LEU A 270 -9.30 -26.54 20.08
N LYS A 271 -9.19 -26.60 18.75
CA LYS A 271 -8.54 -27.71 18.01
C LYS A 271 -8.29 -27.31 16.55
N SER A 272 -7.01 -27.38 16.12
CA SER A 272 -6.50 -27.35 14.73
C SER A 272 -7.19 -26.35 13.80
N ASP A 273 -6.54 -25.25 13.44
CA ASP A 273 -5.39 -25.34 12.53
C ASP A 273 -4.18 -24.48 12.95
N LYS A 274 -3.34 -24.07 11.97
CA LYS A 274 -2.16 -23.21 12.20
C LYS A 274 -2.60 -21.92 12.89
N GLY A 275 -1.83 -21.47 13.88
CA GLY A 275 -2.27 -20.51 14.89
C GLY A 275 -2.98 -19.28 14.33
N GLU A 276 -4.30 -19.22 14.50
CA GLU A 276 -5.08 -18.02 14.24
C GLU A 276 -4.63 -16.94 15.22
N GLY A 277 -4.01 -15.88 14.69
CA GLY A 277 -3.53 -14.76 15.50
C GLY A 277 -4.65 -14.07 16.27
N THR A 278 -4.33 -13.60 17.47
CA THR A 278 -5.21 -12.72 18.26
C THR A 278 -5.15 -11.27 17.81
N GLY A 279 -4.28 -10.91 16.86
CA GLY A 279 -4.08 -9.53 16.44
C GLY A 279 -3.83 -9.32 14.95
N LEU A 280 -3.83 -8.05 14.57
CA LEU A 280 -3.44 -7.53 13.27
C LEU A 280 -2.22 -6.61 13.48
N VAL A 281 -1.34 -6.52 12.48
CA VAL A 281 -0.24 -5.57 12.46
C VAL A 281 -0.27 -4.82 11.14
N LEU A 282 -0.33 -3.48 11.16
CA LEU A 282 -0.22 -2.63 9.96
C LEU A 282 0.99 -1.70 10.12
N LEU A 283 1.91 -1.70 9.15
CA LEU A 283 2.96 -0.68 9.06
C LEU A 283 2.46 0.49 8.20
N ILE A 284 2.65 1.71 8.66
CA ILE A 284 1.96 2.90 8.15
C ILE A 284 2.92 3.82 7.39
N GLY A 285 2.60 4.08 6.12
CA GLY A 285 3.11 5.23 5.36
C GLY A 285 2.47 6.53 5.84
N ASP A 286 3.28 7.57 6.02
CA ASP A 286 2.89 8.90 6.48
C ASP A 286 3.65 9.94 5.65
N ASP A 287 3.06 10.38 4.54
CA ASP A 287 3.66 11.42 3.70
C ASP A 287 3.54 12.80 4.37
N GLN A 288 4.44 13.05 5.33
CA GLN A 288 4.59 14.39 5.88
C GLN A 288 6.03 14.85 5.78
N SER A 289 6.25 15.80 4.86
CA SER A 289 7.38 16.73 4.92
C SER A 289 6.98 18.02 5.67
N PRO A 290 7.92 18.68 6.37
CA PRO A 290 7.73 20.09 6.71
C PRO A 290 7.84 20.86 5.39
N GLY A 291 6.70 21.29 4.86
CA GLY A 291 6.65 22.05 3.61
C GLY A 291 7.56 23.28 3.64
N PHE A 292 7.96 23.79 2.48
CA PHE A 292 9.02 24.81 2.32
C PHE A 292 8.86 26.09 3.17
N PHE A 293 7.63 26.43 3.57
CA PHE A 293 7.30 27.57 4.45
C PHE A 293 6.80 27.18 5.85
N ALA A 294 6.73 25.89 6.17
CA ALA A 294 6.46 25.44 7.52
C ALA A 294 7.65 25.83 8.43
N PRO A 295 7.41 26.32 9.66
CA PRO A 295 8.49 26.57 10.59
C PRO A 295 9.19 25.25 10.92
N CYS A 296 10.53 25.27 11.07
CA CYS A 296 11.36 24.10 11.37
C CYS A 296 11.08 23.43 12.73
N SER A 297 10.01 23.85 13.42
CA SER A 297 9.46 23.27 14.64
C SER A 297 8.26 22.33 14.39
N SER A 298 7.82 22.16 13.14
CA SER A 298 6.86 21.10 12.79
C SER A 298 7.55 19.74 12.93
N PRO A 299 6.95 18.76 13.65
CA PRO A 299 7.52 17.43 13.81
C PRO A 299 7.50 16.67 12.47
N LEU A 300 8.50 15.82 12.26
CA LEU A 300 8.58 14.95 11.09
C LEU A 300 7.73 13.70 11.25
N ALA A 301 7.28 13.14 10.12
CA ALA A 301 6.69 11.81 10.03
C ALA A 301 7.58 10.78 10.74
N PRO A 302 7.08 10.09 11.78
CA PRO A 302 7.76 8.98 12.41
C PRO A 302 7.26 7.67 11.80
N LEU A 303 8.12 6.64 11.72
CA LEU A 303 7.66 5.30 11.36
C LEU A 303 6.67 4.82 12.43
N LYS A 304 5.44 4.55 11.98
CA LYS A 304 4.28 4.16 12.81
C LYS A 304 3.85 2.74 12.47
N ILE A 305 3.51 1.98 13.49
CA ILE A 305 2.93 0.64 13.34
C ILE A 305 1.69 0.53 14.25
N TYR A 306 0.60 0.03 13.70
CA TYR A 306 -0.62 -0.27 14.43
C TYR A 306 -0.62 -1.75 14.82
N ILE A 307 -0.94 -2.05 16.07
CA ILE A 307 -1.30 -3.41 16.50
C ILE A 307 -2.77 -3.40 16.91
N GLY A 308 -3.56 -4.26 16.26
CA GLY A 308 -4.99 -4.44 16.50
C GLY A 308 -5.28 -5.70 17.31
N GLU A 309 -6.39 -5.72 18.06
CA GLU A 309 -6.84 -6.88 18.85
C GLU A 309 -8.15 -7.45 18.25
N LYS A 310 -8.07 -8.66 17.69
CA LYS A 310 -9.20 -9.32 17.01
C LYS A 310 -10.30 -9.71 17.99
N GLY A 311 -11.55 -9.53 17.58
CA GLY A 311 -12.73 -9.81 18.39
C GLY A 311 -13.08 -8.74 19.43
N ARG A 312 -12.19 -7.77 19.70
CA ARG A 312 -12.41 -6.71 20.69
C ARG A 312 -13.23 -5.56 20.09
N ALA A 313 -14.30 -5.17 20.80
CA ALA A 313 -15.09 -4.00 20.45
C ALA A 313 -14.28 -2.71 20.67
N ALA A 314 -14.64 -1.63 19.98
CA ALA A 314 -13.93 -0.36 20.00
C ALA A 314 -13.88 0.34 21.38
N GLN A 315 -13.00 1.33 21.53
CA GLN A 315 -12.85 2.14 22.77
C GLN A 315 -13.93 3.20 22.97
N ASP A 316 -14.70 3.47 21.92
CA ASP A 316 -15.55 4.64 21.71
C ASP A 316 -17.05 4.27 21.70
N THR A 317 -17.93 5.25 21.53
CA THR A 317 -19.39 5.07 21.65
C THR A 317 -20.07 4.61 20.36
N ARG A 318 -19.39 3.78 19.55
CA ARG A 318 -19.85 3.40 18.21
C ARG A 318 -21.05 2.46 18.21
N SER A 319 -21.84 2.53 17.13
CA SER A 319 -22.97 1.63 16.94
C SER A 319 -22.49 0.20 16.66
N ALA A 320 -23.37 -0.79 16.79
CA ALA A 320 -22.97 -2.20 16.81
C ALA A 320 -22.68 -2.80 15.41
N ASP A 321 -22.74 -1.99 14.35
CA ASP A 321 -22.35 -2.38 12.99
C ASP A 321 -20.83 -2.12 12.79
N GLY A 322 -20.01 -3.12 12.53
CA GLY A 322 -20.35 -4.54 12.48
C GLY A 322 -19.14 -5.45 12.60
N ASP A 323 -19.40 -6.74 12.42
CA ASP A 323 -18.45 -7.81 12.72
C ASP A 323 -17.11 -7.70 11.94
N PHE A 324 -17.11 -7.09 10.74
CA PHE A 324 -15.93 -6.93 9.87
C PHE A 324 -14.74 -6.24 10.55
N LEU A 325 -14.89 -5.01 11.03
CA LEU A 325 -13.78 -4.28 11.68
C LEU A 325 -13.31 -5.00 12.95
N ARG A 326 -14.25 -5.62 13.69
CA ARG A 326 -13.97 -6.35 14.92
C ARG A 326 -13.19 -7.63 14.67
N ARG A 327 -13.63 -8.48 13.73
CA ARG A 327 -12.99 -9.78 13.45
C ARG A 327 -11.60 -9.62 12.83
N ASN A 328 -11.39 -8.57 12.04
CA ASN A 328 -10.09 -8.23 11.47
C ASN A 328 -9.17 -7.44 12.41
N GLY A 329 -9.60 -7.11 13.64
CA GLY A 329 -8.76 -6.37 14.60
C GLY A 329 -8.58 -4.88 14.28
N LEU A 330 -9.43 -4.32 13.41
CA LEU A 330 -9.42 -2.91 12.99
C LEU A 330 -10.30 -2.02 13.90
N ALA A 331 -11.14 -2.61 14.75
CA ALA A 331 -12.02 -1.87 15.67
C ALA A 331 -11.30 -1.37 16.94
N TYR A 332 -10.31 -2.11 17.43
CA TYR A 332 -9.56 -1.82 18.66
C TYR A 332 -8.08 -2.11 18.43
N GLY A 333 -7.22 -1.16 18.79
CA GLY A 333 -5.77 -1.35 18.72
C GLY A 333 -5.01 -0.15 19.28
N ARG A 334 -3.71 -0.12 19.02
CA ARG A 334 -2.78 0.89 19.54
C ARG A 334 -1.70 1.20 18.51
N LEU A 335 -1.37 2.48 18.35
CA LEU A 335 -0.20 2.89 17.58
C LEU A 335 1.08 2.80 18.42
N PHE A 336 2.16 2.45 17.75
CA PHE A 336 3.52 2.47 18.27
C PHE A 336 4.42 3.23 17.29
N THR A 337 5.51 3.80 17.79
CA THR A 337 6.47 4.58 16.99
C THR A 337 7.90 4.11 17.21
N TRP A 338 8.72 4.12 16.15
CA TRP A 338 10.08 3.60 16.20
C TRP A 338 11.09 4.63 16.74
N VAL A 339 11.79 4.24 17.82
CA VAL A 339 12.85 5.01 18.49
C VAL A 339 14.19 4.29 18.29
N PRO A 340 15.20 4.93 17.67
CA PRO A 340 16.53 4.33 17.52
C PRO A 340 17.27 4.28 18.87
N SER A 341 18.00 3.19 19.10
CA SER A 341 18.70 2.89 20.37
C SER A 341 19.79 3.90 20.74
N ASP A 342 20.29 4.67 19.77
CA ASP A 342 21.32 5.69 19.96
C ASP A 342 20.75 7.11 20.19
N ASN A 343 19.42 7.27 20.29
CA ASN A 343 18.84 8.56 20.64
C ASN A 343 18.80 8.78 22.16
N VAL A 344 19.59 9.76 22.62
CA VAL A 344 19.81 10.04 24.04
C VAL A 344 19.12 11.34 24.46
N GLY A 345 17.83 11.48 24.14
CA GLY A 345 17.01 12.64 24.53
C GLY A 345 15.69 12.78 23.77
N THR A 346 14.97 13.87 24.04
CA THR A 346 13.68 14.22 23.41
C THR A 346 13.86 15.04 22.12
N THR A 347 14.95 14.82 21.40
CA THR A 347 15.24 15.48 20.11
C THR A 347 15.05 14.46 19.01
N GLN A 348 14.16 14.73 18.06
CA GLN A 348 13.94 13.88 16.90
C GLN A 348 15.23 13.77 16.07
N GLN A 349 15.77 12.56 15.90
CA GLN A 349 16.91 12.33 15.00
C GLN A 349 16.47 12.44 13.54
N THR A 350 17.40 12.80 12.66
CA THR A 350 17.18 12.90 11.21
C THR A 350 18.36 12.35 10.41
N TRP A 351 18.21 12.37 9.09
CA TRP A 351 19.13 11.93 8.03
C TRP A 351 20.58 12.43 8.11
N ALA A 352 20.84 13.49 8.88
CA ALA A 352 22.21 13.87 9.24
C ALA A 352 22.98 12.70 9.93
N THR A 353 22.24 11.80 10.61
CA THR A 353 22.74 10.67 11.41
C THR A 353 22.43 9.29 10.84
N PHE A 354 21.74 9.19 9.70
CA PHE A 354 21.33 7.93 9.08
C PHE A 354 21.28 8.12 7.55
N LYS A 355 22.22 7.51 6.82
CA LYS A 355 22.40 7.63 5.36
C LYS A 355 23.41 6.58 4.84
N GLY A 356 23.46 6.40 3.53
CA GLY A 356 24.35 5.47 2.83
C GLY A 356 23.82 4.05 2.79
N THR A 357 23.93 3.42 1.63
CA THR A 357 23.45 2.05 1.37
C THR A 357 24.10 1.04 2.30
N GLY A 358 23.28 0.18 2.92
CA GLY A 358 23.71 -0.83 3.88
C GLY A 358 23.88 -0.34 5.32
N THR A 359 23.82 0.98 5.60
CA THR A 359 23.79 1.51 6.97
C THR A 359 22.53 1.01 7.71
N GLN A 360 22.68 0.69 8.99
CA GLN A 360 21.60 0.17 9.85
C GLN A 360 21.62 0.82 11.23
N LYS A 361 20.44 1.07 11.80
CA LYS A 361 20.23 1.43 13.20
C LYS A 361 19.37 0.36 13.88
N THR A 362 19.74 -0.02 15.10
CA THR A 362 18.85 -0.79 15.99
C THR A 362 17.90 0.17 16.69
N GLY A 363 16.72 -0.31 17.09
CA GLY A 363 15.76 0.48 17.84
C GLY A 363 14.65 -0.38 18.44
N LYS A 364 13.58 0.30 18.84
CA LYS A 364 12.36 -0.32 19.36
C LYS A 364 11.13 0.49 18.99
N PHE A 365 10.02 -0.21 18.79
CA PHE A 365 8.71 0.41 18.83
C PHE A 365 8.29 0.62 20.27
N VAL A 366 7.85 1.83 20.59
CA VAL A 366 7.25 2.20 21.88
C VAL A 366 5.82 2.73 21.64
N PRO A 367 4.87 2.52 22.58
CA PRO A 367 3.50 2.99 22.42
C PRO A 367 3.42 4.50 22.19
N LEU A 368 2.62 4.89 21.20
CA LEU A 368 2.24 6.27 20.97
C LEU A 368 0.91 6.55 21.70
N ASP A 369 0.83 7.66 22.41
CA ASP A 369 -0.42 8.10 23.02
C ASP A 369 -1.40 8.55 21.91
N THR A 370 -2.50 7.82 21.76
CA THR A 370 -3.61 8.10 20.84
C THR A 370 -4.86 8.64 21.55
N THR A 371 -4.77 9.03 22.83
CA THR A 371 -5.89 9.63 23.57
C THR A 371 -5.91 11.15 23.42
N CYS A 372 -7.08 11.76 23.19
CA CYS A 372 -7.22 13.21 23.03
C CYS A 372 -8.47 13.75 23.73
N THR A 373 -8.26 14.50 24.81
CA THR A 373 -9.30 15.23 25.56
C THR A 373 -9.15 16.76 25.41
N GLY A 374 -8.56 17.20 24.30
CA GLY A 374 -8.36 18.59 23.94
C GLY A 374 -9.60 19.23 23.30
N PRO A 375 -9.49 20.45 22.77
CA PRO A 375 -10.52 21.02 21.92
C PRO A 375 -10.64 20.21 20.61
N PRO A 376 -11.82 20.22 19.95
CA PRO A 376 -11.93 19.79 18.56
C PRO A 376 -10.93 20.54 17.67
N GLU A 377 -10.45 19.88 16.62
CA GLU A 377 -9.57 20.50 15.64
C GLU A 377 -10.26 21.67 14.89
N THR A 378 -9.50 22.75 14.62
CA THR A 378 -10.00 24.01 14.05
C THR A 378 -9.05 24.62 12.99
N GLY A 379 -8.26 23.79 12.30
CA GLY A 379 -7.29 24.24 11.28
C GLY A 379 -5.85 24.39 11.78
N THR A 380 -5.57 23.96 13.01
CA THR A 380 -4.25 24.08 13.67
C THR A 380 -3.36 22.84 13.47
N GLY A 381 -3.98 21.68 13.37
CA GLY A 381 -3.35 20.36 13.41
C GLY A 381 -2.81 19.98 14.78
N PHE A 382 -3.43 20.44 15.87
CA PHE A 382 -3.11 20.06 17.25
C PHE A 382 -4.33 19.76 18.15
N GLY A 383 -5.51 19.57 17.57
CA GLY A 383 -6.75 19.19 18.25
C GLY A 383 -7.12 17.71 18.12
N CYS A 384 -8.36 17.40 18.49
CA CYS A 384 -8.96 16.07 18.41
C CYS A 384 -10.05 15.97 17.32
N ASP A 385 -10.36 14.76 16.88
CA ASP A 385 -11.53 14.45 16.06
C ASP A 385 -12.82 14.34 16.91
N SER A 386 -13.92 13.79 16.36
CA SER A 386 -15.17 13.59 17.10
C SER A 386 -15.19 12.35 18.01
N LEU A 387 -14.26 11.41 17.82
CA LEU A 387 -14.15 10.17 18.61
C LEU A 387 -13.16 10.29 19.78
N GLY A 388 -12.27 11.29 19.76
CA GLY A 388 -11.24 11.51 20.77
C GLY A 388 -9.83 11.06 20.34
N TYR A 389 -9.59 10.89 19.04
CA TYR A 389 -8.27 10.65 18.47
C TYR A 389 -7.54 11.98 18.18
N PRO A 390 -6.22 12.06 18.41
CA PRO A 390 -5.40 13.24 18.13
C PRO A 390 -5.12 13.39 16.64
N SER A 391 -4.97 14.62 16.15
CA SER A 391 -4.51 14.91 14.78
C SER A 391 -3.19 14.18 14.42
N ALA A 392 -2.95 13.93 13.13
CA ALA A 392 -1.70 13.35 12.63
C ALA A 392 -0.47 14.14 13.09
N LYS A 393 -0.56 15.47 13.11
CA LYS A 393 0.52 16.38 13.53
C LYS A 393 0.70 16.43 15.05
N LEU A 394 -0.35 16.19 15.85
CA LEU A 394 -0.25 15.97 17.31
C LEU A 394 0.36 14.59 17.63
N GLN A 395 0.01 13.55 16.88
CA GLN A 395 0.66 12.24 16.96
C GLN A 395 2.17 12.36 16.65
N ASN A 396 2.51 13.03 15.56
CA ASN A 396 3.91 13.22 15.15
C ASN A 396 4.68 14.09 16.17
N GLN A 397 4.03 15.06 16.83
CA GLN A 397 4.59 15.80 17.96
C GLN A 397 4.86 14.91 19.17
N ARG A 398 3.91 14.04 19.54
CA ARG A 398 4.04 13.09 20.66
C ARG A 398 5.17 12.10 20.40
N ALA A 399 5.28 11.57 19.18
CA ALA A 399 6.36 10.67 18.76
C ALA A 399 7.75 11.34 18.80
N ALA A 400 7.86 12.60 18.32
CA ALA A 400 9.09 13.37 18.45
C ALA A 400 9.48 13.58 19.93
N GLY A 401 8.51 13.79 20.82
CA GLY A 401 8.72 13.85 22.27
C GLY A 401 9.20 12.54 22.91
N LEU A 402 8.88 11.39 22.31
CA LEU A 402 9.40 10.07 22.68
C LEU A 402 10.80 9.78 22.10
N GLY A 403 11.36 10.69 21.29
CA GLY A 403 12.66 10.51 20.64
C GLY A 403 12.61 9.65 19.37
N ALA A 404 11.44 9.51 18.73
CA ALA A 404 11.30 8.80 17.45
C ALA A 404 12.21 9.38 16.36
N PHE A 405 12.59 8.58 15.36
CA PHE A 405 13.30 9.10 14.18
C PHE A 405 12.34 9.88 13.27
N GLY A 406 12.82 10.96 12.67
CA GLY A 406 12.07 11.79 11.72
C GLY A 406 12.43 11.46 10.27
N PHE A 407 11.49 10.88 9.56
CA PHE A 407 11.57 10.59 8.14
C PHE A 407 11.05 11.79 7.32
N TYR A 408 11.35 11.84 6.02
CA TYR A 408 10.86 12.88 5.10
C TYR A 408 10.05 12.19 4.01
N ARG A 409 8.71 12.24 4.15
CA ARG A 409 7.77 11.51 3.29
C ARG A 409 7.96 9.98 3.39
N ILE A 410 7.24 9.30 4.28
CA ILE A 410 7.25 7.82 4.32
C ILE A 410 6.15 7.37 3.38
N GLU A 411 6.55 6.85 2.23
CA GLU A 411 5.60 6.48 1.20
C GLU A 411 5.14 5.02 1.38
N ASP A 412 5.13 4.23 0.31
CA ASP A 412 4.54 2.90 0.30
C ASP A 412 5.39 1.84 1.01
N VAL A 413 4.75 0.72 1.33
CA VAL A 413 5.32 -0.36 2.15
C VAL A 413 5.05 -1.72 1.50
N GLY A 414 6.10 -2.41 1.09
CA GLY A 414 6.05 -3.82 0.68
C GLY A 414 6.47 -4.75 1.82
N VAL A 415 5.71 -5.80 2.11
CA VAL A 415 6.04 -6.80 3.15
C VAL A 415 6.64 -8.06 2.53
N ASP A 416 7.64 -8.67 3.18
CA ASP A 416 8.30 -9.89 2.70
C ASP A 416 7.32 -11.07 2.63
N PRO A 417 6.89 -11.56 1.44
CA PRO A 417 5.91 -12.63 1.34
C PRO A 417 6.44 -13.99 1.87
N LYS A 418 7.74 -14.11 2.13
CA LYS A 418 8.35 -15.32 2.71
C LYS A 418 7.93 -15.57 4.15
N ASP A 419 7.81 -14.54 4.98
CA ASP A 419 7.45 -14.67 6.40
C ASP A 419 6.86 -13.40 7.05
N GLY A 420 6.83 -12.27 6.34
CA GLY A 420 6.26 -10.97 6.70
C GLY A 420 6.77 -10.32 7.99
N SER A 421 7.83 -10.87 8.59
CA SER A 421 8.53 -10.27 9.74
C SER A 421 9.35 -9.03 9.34
N ARG A 422 9.54 -8.83 8.04
CA ARG A 422 10.27 -7.73 7.42
C ARG A 422 9.37 -6.96 6.45
N ALA A 423 9.61 -5.66 6.35
CA ALA A 423 8.97 -4.78 5.36
C ALA A 423 10.02 -3.89 4.72
N VAL A 424 9.95 -3.68 3.41
CA VAL A 424 10.61 -2.57 2.71
C VAL A 424 9.66 -1.39 2.66
N PHE A 425 10.15 -0.18 2.84
CA PHE A 425 9.37 1.04 2.73
C PHE A 425 10.13 2.14 1.99
N ALA A 426 9.38 2.96 1.26
CA ALA A 426 9.89 4.08 0.53
C ALA A 426 10.03 5.33 1.41
N VAL A 427 11.06 6.12 1.10
CA VAL A 427 11.21 7.50 1.56
C VAL A 427 11.66 8.35 0.38
N THR A 428 10.71 8.91 -0.38
CA THR A 428 10.96 9.51 -1.72
C THR A 428 11.90 10.73 -1.68
N GLY A 429 12.03 11.40 -0.53
CA GLY A 429 13.12 12.33 -0.24
C GLY A 429 12.83 13.81 -0.55
N GLY A 430 13.58 14.41 -1.48
CA GLY A 430 13.48 15.83 -1.79
C GLY A 430 14.11 16.81 -0.77
N GLN A 431 14.85 16.32 0.25
CA GLN A 431 15.33 17.17 1.34
C GLN A 431 16.83 17.49 1.27
N ALA A 432 17.15 18.79 1.22
CA ALA A 432 18.52 19.30 1.18
C ALA A 432 19.35 18.89 2.41
N GLY A 433 20.48 18.21 2.19
CA GLY A 433 21.45 17.87 3.23
C GLY A 433 21.25 16.53 3.94
N GLY A 434 20.22 15.77 3.56
CA GLY A 434 19.93 14.43 4.07
C GLY A 434 19.57 13.48 2.94
N ASN A 435 18.26 13.28 2.74
CA ASN A 435 17.72 12.46 1.66
C ASN A 435 17.26 13.36 0.50
N VAL A 436 18.15 13.69 -0.43
CA VAL A 436 17.81 14.50 -1.62
C VAL A 436 17.09 13.63 -2.64
N TRP A 437 17.68 12.49 -2.98
CA TRP A 437 17.28 11.69 -4.14
C TRP A 437 16.23 10.60 -3.87
N GLY A 438 15.87 10.35 -2.62
CA GLY A 438 15.04 9.20 -2.24
C GLY A 438 15.89 8.04 -1.71
N THR A 439 15.27 7.24 -0.85
CA THR A 439 15.89 6.11 -0.16
C THR A 439 14.86 4.99 -0.02
N LEU A 440 15.27 3.75 -0.26
CA LEU A 440 14.53 2.55 0.15
C LEU A 440 15.10 2.05 1.47
N MET A 441 14.22 1.74 2.41
CA MET A 441 14.58 1.28 3.76
C MET A 441 13.91 -0.06 4.06
N MET A 442 14.49 -0.85 4.96
CA MET A 442 13.92 -2.12 5.42
C MET A 442 13.75 -2.08 6.94
N LEU A 443 12.53 -2.35 7.39
CA LEU A 443 12.20 -2.70 8.75
C LEU A 443 12.39 -4.21 8.94
N ASP A 444 13.03 -4.58 10.04
CA ASP A 444 13.19 -5.95 10.53
C ASP A 444 12.64 -6.00 11.97
N ALA A 445 11.42 -6.52 12.12
CA ALA A 445 10.60 -6.37 13.32
C ALA A 445 10.87 -7.49 14.36
N VAL A 446 12.16 -7.74 14.66
CA VAL A 446 12.66 -8.89 15.47
C VAL A 446 11.95 -9.18 16.79
N GLY A 447 11.32 -8.17 17.42
CA GLY A 447 10.58 -8.33 18.68
C GLY A 447 9.11 -8.74 18.53
N LEU A 448 8.52 -8.62 17.33
CA LEU A 448 7.07 -8.68 17.08
C LEU A 448 6.45 -10.03 17.48
N GLU A 449 7.11 -11.16 17.16
CA GLU A 449 6.69 -12.51 17.57
C GLU A 449 6.44 -12.62 19.09
N SER A 450 7.18 -11.84 19.90
CA SER A 450 7.12 -11.95 21.36
C SER A 450 6.01 -11.14 22.01
N VAL A 451 5.39 -10.19 21.29
CA VAL A 451 4.34 -9.30 21.81
C VAL A 451 2.98 -9.45 21.13
N ILE A 452 2.91 -9.97 19.90
CA ILE A 452 1.67 -9.96 19.10
C ILE A 452 0.52 -10.82 19.66
N ASN A 453 0.83 -11.76 20.55
CA ASN A 453 -0.17 -12.57 21.27
C ASN A 453 -0.44 -12.07 22.71
N MET A 454 0.06 -10.88 23.07
CA MET A 454 -0.31 -10.18 24.30
C MET A 454 -1.57 -9.31 24.06
N PRO A 455 -2.36 -9.00 25.12
CA PRO A 455 -3.34 -7.91 25.05
C PRO A 455 -2.61 -6.61 24.70
N VAL A 456 -3.14 -5.84 23.73
CA VAL A 456 -2.39 -4.70 23.15
C VAL A 456 -2.09 -3.56 24.15
N ASP A 457 -2.90 -3.48 25.21
CA ASP A 457 -2.70 -2.55 26.34
C ASP A 457 -1.44 -2.89 27.15
N ASP A 458 -1.10 -4.19 27.26
CA ASP A 458 0.02 -4.71 28.04
C ASP A 458 1.37 -4.59 27.31
N ILE A 459 1.36 -4.29 25.99
CA ILE A 459 2.59 -4.13 25.19
C ILE A 459 3.26 -2.79 25.53
N THR A 460 4.44 -2.84 26.13
CA THR A 460 5.21 -1.65 26.57
C THR A 460 6.33 -1.25 25.62
N GLU A 461 6.97 -2.20 24.93
CA GLU A 461 7.90 -1.98 23.83
C GLU A 461 8.23 -3.30 23.12
N PHE A 462 8.73 -3.23 21.87
CA PHE A 462 9.36 -4.38 21.20
C PHE A 462 10.50 -3.93 20.27
N ALA A 463 11.54 -4.76 20.14
CA ALA A 463 12.73 -4.44 19.35
C ALA A 463 12.44 -4.49 17.84
N ALA A 464 13.04 -3.57 17.08
CA ALA A 464 13.00 -3.56 15.61
C ALA A 464 14.21 -2.82 15.04
N ASN A 465 14.78 -3.33 13.95
CA ASN A 465 15.91 -2.73 13.24
C ASN A 465 15.42 -1.99 11.99
N VAL A 466 16.07 -0.88 11.64
CA VAL A 466 15.85 -0.19 10.35
C VAL A 466 17.18 -0.11 9.61
N LYS A 467 17.18 -0.49 8.33
CA LYS A 467 18.35 -0.52 7.44
C LYS A 467 18.07 0.25 6.15
N ILE A 468 19.08 0.88 5.57
CA ILE A 468 18.98 1.45 4.22
C ILE A 468 19.30 0.34 3.20
N VAL A 469 18.31 0.03 2.36
CA VAL A 469 18.34 -0.96 1.28
C VAL A 469 19.04 -0.36 0.06
N HIS A 470 18.70 0.89 -0.26
CA HIS A 470 19.30 1.64 -1.35
C HIS A 470 19.20 3.14 -1.04
N ASP A 471 20.33 3.85 -1.11
CA ASP A 471 20.39 5.31 -0.99
C ASP A 471 20.59 5.94 -2.37
N GLY A 472 19.60 6.70 -2.85
CA GLY A 472 19.68 7.39 -4.15
C GLY A 472 20.85 8.37 -4.22
N ASN A 473 21.29 8.90 -3.07
CA ASN A 473 22.38 9.87 -2.95
C ASN A 473 23.75 9.25 -3.20
N ASP A 474 23.96 7.95 -2.91
CA ASP A 474 25.20 7.23 -3.26
C ASP A 474 25.42 7.18 -4.78
N SER A 475 24.33 7.18 -5.57
CA SER A 475 24.36 7.24 -7.03
C SER A 475 24.17 8.66 -7.61
N ASN A 476 24.00 9.66 -6.74
CA ASN A 476 23.50 11.00 -7.08
C ASN A 476 22.31 10.96 -8.07
N GLY A 477 21.27 10.17 -7.76
CA GLY A 477 20.03 10.11 -8.55
C GLY A 477 20.12 9.38 -9.90
N ALA A 478 21.24 8.72 -10.21
CA ALA A 478 21.42 8.00 -11.48
C ALA A 478 20.67 6.65 -11.53
N SER A 479 20.48 6.02 -10.36
CA SER A 479 19.74 4.74 -10.22
C SER A 479 18.30 5.00 -9.76
N ILE A 480 17.80 4.27 -8.75
CA ILE A 480 16.49 4.55 -8.12
C ILE A 480 16.55 5.93 -7.45
N ARG A 481 15.53 6.74 -7.68
CA ARG A 481 15.29 8.05 -7.06
C ARG A 481 13.80 8.36 -7.02
N SER A 482 13.37 9.27 -6.14
CA SER A 482 11.95 9.60 -5.94
C SER A 482 11.08 8.34 -5.86
N ASN A 483 11.55 7.35 -5.10
CA ASN A 483 10.87 6.07 -4.96
C ASN A 483 9.61 6.25 -4.11
N ASP A 484 8.47 5.89 -4.68
CA ASP A 484 7.15 6.08 -4.09
C ASP A 484 6.53 4.72 -3.75
N ASN A 485 5.95 4.02 -4.74
CA ASN A 485 5.38 2.70 -4.48
C ASN A 485 6.43 1.57 -4.43
N VAL A 486 6.16 0.50 -3.67
CA VAL A 486 7.10 -0.62 -3.45
C VAL A 486 6.40 -1.99 -3.30
N ALA A 487 6.71 -2.92 -4.20
CA ALA A 487 6.26 -4.32 -4.11
C ALA A 487 7.40 -5.26 -3.68
N TRP A 488 7.06 -6.39 -3.03
CA TRP A 488 8.02 -7.47 -2.73
C TRP A 488 7.47 -8.81 -3.22
N ALA A 489 8.21 -9.50 -4.08
CA ALA A 489 7.83 -10.76 -4.70
C ALA A 489 8.42 -12.00 -3.98
N ASP A 490 7.79 -13.17 -4.17
CA ASP A 490 8.13 -14.45 -3.53
C ASP A 490 9.55 -14.98 -3.73
N ASP A 491 10.30 -14.43 -4.70
CA ASP A 491 11.71 -14.78 -4.96
C ASP A 491 12.71 -13.87 -4.25
N GLY A 492 12.22 -12.92 -3.43
CA GLY A 492 13.04 -11.92 -2.76
C GLY A 492 13.28 -10.65 -3.57
N THR A 493 12.75 -10.53 -4.79
CA THR A 493 12.84 -9.30 -5.58
C THR A 493 11.92 -8.23 -5.02
N ILE A 494 12.51 -7.11 -4.62
CA ILE A 494 11.81 -5.86 -4.34
C ILE A 494 11.72 -5.07 -5.66
N TYR A 495 10.53 -4.56 -5.96
CA TYR A 495 10.28 -3.64 -7.07
C TYR A 495 9.96 -2.27 -6.50
N ALA A 496 10.60 -1.24 -7.03
CA ALA A 496 10.38 0.15 -6.64
C ALA A 496 9.94 0.95 -7.84
N PHE A 497 8.93 1.80 -7.63
CA PHE A 497 8.29 2.60 -8.65
C PHE A 497 8.62 4.08 -8.37
N GLU A 498 8.95 4.87 -9.41
CA GLU A 498 9.40 6.26 -9.25
C GLU A 498 8.26 7.26 -9.52
N ASP A 499 8.06 8.21 -8.60
CA ASP A 499 7.33 9.47 -8.80
C ASP A 499 8.06 10.35 -9.84
N ARG A 500 7.38 11.40 -10.28
CA ARG A 500 7.86 12.42 -11.22
C ARG A 500 9.27 12.91 -10.86
N THR A 501 10.14 12.90 -11.86
CA THR A 501 11.51 13.44 -11.71
C THR A 501 11.48 14.97 -11.68
N THR A 502 11.21 15.54 -10.50
CA THR A 502 10.88 16.97 -10.32
C THR A 502 11.94 17.94 -10.89
N PRO A 503 11.52 19.00 -11.60
CA PRO A 503 12.39 20.10 -11.99
C PRO A 503 12.51 21.16 -10.88
N VAL A 504 13.24 20.85 -9.79
CA VAL A 504 13.83 21.78 -8.77
C VAL A 504 13.05 23.05 -8.37
N PRO A 505 12.74 23.21 -7.06
CA PRO A 505 13.85 23.46 -6.14
C PRO A 505 13.91 22.57 -4.88
N PHE A 506 13.53 21.29 -4.97
CA PHE A 506 13.90 20.28 -3.97
C PHE A 506 15.28 19.63 -4.25
N CYS A 507 16.28 20.51 -4.43
CA CYS A 507 17.72 20.33 -4.24
C CYS A 507 18.50 19.17 -4.91
N GLY A 508 17.94 18.43 -5.87
CA GLY A 508 18.68 17.48 -6.72
C GLY A 508 19.12 18.07 -8.08
N PRO A 509 20.41 18.06 -8.46
CA PRO A 509 20.83 18.42 -9.83
C PRO A 509 20.49 17.29 -10.81
N LYS A 510 19.56 17.51 -11.75
CA LYS A 510 19.06 16.52 -12.74
C LYS A 510 20.19 15.63 -13.29
N ASN A 511 20.23 14.36 -12.87
CA ASN A 511 21.30 13.42 -13.21
C ASN A 511 20.71 12.25 -14.03
N GLY A 512 20.86 12.34 -15.35
CA GLY A 512 20.24 11.44 -16.32
C GLY A 512 18.84 11.91 -16.77
N ASN A 513 18.67 12.06 -18.08
CA ASN A 513 17.43 12.53 -18.73
C ASN A 513 16.38 11.40 -18.82
N ARG A 514 16.03 10.80 -17.68
CA ARG A 514 15.02 9.75 -17.54
C ARG A 514 13.79 10.33 -16.84
N GLU A 515 12.60 9.91 -17.24
CA GLU A 515 11.34 10.17 -16.52
C GLU A 515 11.12 9.09 -15.44
N ALA A 516 9.90 8.96 -14.89
CA ALA A 516 9.53 7.86 -14.00
C ALA A 516 9.87 6.47 -14.59
N SER A 517 10.14 5.51 -13.72
CA SER A 517 10.65 4.20 -14.07
C SER A 517 10.31 3.16 -13.01
N VAL A 518 10.21 1.90 -13.43
CA VAL A 518 10.16 0.75 -12.52
C VAL A 518 11.58 0.20 -12.38
N TRP A 519 11.97 -0.12 -11.15
CA TRP A 519 13.24 -0.74 -10.80
C TRP A 519 13.04 -2.05 -10.05
N SER A 520 14.07 -2.89 -10.04
CA SER A 520 14.14 -4.12 -9.26
C SER A 520 15.46 -4.20 -8.50
N ILE A 521 15.42 -4.72 -7.27
CA ILE A 521 16.58 -4.99 -6.43
C ILE A 521 16.34 -6.30 -5.67
N ALA A 522 17.32 -7.19 -5.64
CA ALA A 522 17.19 -8.48 -4.96
C ALA A 522 17.63 -8.38 -3.50
N ASP A 523 16.78 -8.83 -2.57
CA ASP A 523 17.19 -9.21 -1.23
C ASP A 523 17.73 -10.65 -1.24
N ASN A 524 18.90 -10.87 -0.62
CA ASN A 524 19.50 -12.19 -0.51
C ASN A 524 19.00 -13.01 0.70
N GLY A 525 18.02 -12.51 1.45
CA GLY A 525 17.43 -13.19 2.61
C GLY A 525 18.16 -12.95 3.94
N ASP A 526 19.23 -12.15 3.93
CA ASP A 526 19.92 -11.59 5.09
C ASP A 526 19.68 -10.07 5.24
N GLY A 527 18.78 -9.51 4.44
CA GLY A 527 18.54 -8.08 4.35
C GLY A 527 19.67 -7.32 3.65
N ALA A 528 20.64 -7.99 3.02
CA ALA A 528 21.68 -7.36 2.23
C ALA A 528 21.34 -7.42 0.73
N THR A 529 21.33 -6.24 0.11
CA THR A 529 21.17 -6.08 -1.33
C THR A 529 22.46 -6.45 -2.05
N ALA A 530 22.56 -7.69 -2.52
CA ALA A 530 23.79 -8.22 -3.14
C ALA A 530 24.04 -7.72 -4.57
N THR A 531 23.09 -6.99 -5.17
CA THR A 531 23.19 -6.44 -6.53
C THR A 531 22.71 -5.01 -6.60
N SER A 532 23.36 -4.18 -7.42
CA SER A 532 22.86 -2.86 -7.81
C SER A 532 21.45 -2.95 -8.43
N PRO A 533 20.61 -1.90 -8.28
CA PRO A 533 19.31 -1.81 -8.93
C PRO A 533 19.35 -2.10 -10.44
N LYS A 534 18.33 -2.79 -10.96
CA LYS A 534 18.12 -3.05 -12.39
C LYS A 534 16.83 -2.42 -12.86
N LEU A 535 16.91 -1.65 -13.94
CA LEU A 535 15.77 -0.99 -14.58
C LEU A 535 14.83 -2.04 -15.20
N VAL A 536 13.53 -1.95 -14.89
CA VAL A 536 12.47 -2.87 -15.34
C VAL A 536 11.66 -2.24 -16.46
N ALA A 537 11.27 -0.97 -16.31
CA ALA A 537 10.53 -0.22 -17.33
C ALA A 537 10.78 1.29 -17.22
N THR A 538 10.54 2.02 -18.30
CA THR A 538 10.64 3.50 -18.39
C THR A 538 9.42 4.07 -19.10
N MET A 539 9.02 5.31 -18.81
CA MET A 539 7.97 6.00 -19.58
C MET A 539 8.14 5.92 -21.10
N ASN A 540 7.02 5.87 -21.82
CA ASN A 540 6.92 5.78 -23.27
C ASN A 540 6.04 6.90 -23.86
N ARG A 541 6.61 8.10 -24.00
CA ARG A 541 5.94 9.25 -24.65
C ARG A 541 5.46 8.96 -26.09
N ALA A 542 5.98 7.93 -26.75
CA ALA A 542 5.56 7.57 -28.11
C ALA A 542 4.22 6.78 -28.17
N ALA A 543 3.65 6.39 -27.03
CA ALA A 543 2.28 5.86 -26.93
C ALA A 543 1.22 6.96 -26.70
N LEU A 544 1.64 8.21 -26.47
CA LEU A 544 0.77 9.35 -26.27
C LEU A 544 0.35 10.00 -27.60
N ALA A 545 -0.50 11.02 -27.52
CA ALA A 545 -0.98 11.72 -28.71
C ALA A 545 0.16 12.48 -29.42
N ALA A 546 -0.01 12.77 -30.71
CA ALA A 546 1.04 13.39 -31.52
C ALA A 546 1.37 14.85 -31.11
N ASP A 547 0.49 15.47 -30.31
CA ASP A 547 0.62 16.78 -29.65
C ASP A 547 1.17 16.69 -28.20
N ASP A 548 1.71 15.53 -27.80
CA ASP A 548 2.32 15.24 -26.48
C ASP A 548 3.58 14.34 -26.60
N ALA A 549 4.13 14.20 -27.80
CA ALA A 549 5.29 13.32 -28.03
C ALA A 549 6.62 13.86 -27.44
N GLN A 550 6.62 14.93 -26.64
CA GLN A 550 7.80 15.67 -26.16
C GLN A 550 7.67 16.11 -24.67
N PRO A 551 8.66 15.85 -23.79
CA PRO A 551 8.66 16.25 -22.36
C PRO A 551 8.74 17.77 -22.04
N GLY A 552 7.95 18.58 -22.73
CA GLY A 552 7.92 20.04 -22.60
C GLY A 552 6.99 20.73 -23.61
N ASP A 553 6.24 19.98 -24.41
CA ASP A 553 5.12 20.50 -25.20
C ASP A 553 3.85 20.28 -24.37
N CYS A 554 3.42 21.30 -23.64
CA CYS A 554 2.20 21.23 -22.81
C CYS A 554 0.97 21.14 -23.71
N GLY A 555 0.51 19.92 -23.99
CA GLY A 555 -0.68 19.69 -24.79
C GLY A 555 -1.94 20.21 -24.09
N ASN A 556 -3.06 20.29 -24.82
CA ASN A 556 -4.33 20.78 -24.25
C ASN A 556 -4.80 19.95 -23.02
N TRP A 557 -4.35 18.69 -22.94
CA TRP A 557 -4.67 17.70 -21.91
C TRP A 557 -3.92 17.91 -20.56
N GLU A 558 -2.76 18.59 -20.57
CA GLU A 558 -1.96 18.94 -19.38
C GLU A 558 -2.34 20.31 -18.78
N SER A 559 -3.42 20.94 -19.25
CA SER A 559 -3.70 22.34 -18.99
C SER A 559 -3.83 22.66 -17.48
N THR A 560 -2.86 23.45 -17.00
CA THR A 560 -2.39 23.46 -15.60
C THR A 560 -3.48 23.73 -14.57
N GLY A 561 -3.66 22.80 -13.63
CA GLY A 561 -4.59 22.89 -12.49
C GLY A 561 -4.04 23.55 -11.23
N GLY A 562 -2.86 24.17 -11.27
CA GLY A 562 -2.21 24.77 -10.09
C GLY A 562 -0.68 24.68 -10.12
N VAL A 563 -0.12 23.78 -10.94
CA VAL A 563 1.31 23.71 -11.27
C VAL A 563 1.77 24.84 -12.20
N GLU A 564 3.06 25.17 -12.19
CA GLU A 564 3.59 26.33 -12.91
C GLU A 564 3.53 26.16 -14.45
N PRO A 565 3.40 27.26 -15.23
CA PRO A 565 3.35 27.17 -16.69
C PRO A 565 4.64 26.58 -17.29
N GLY A 566 4.57 25.30 -17.70
CA GLY A 566 5.71 24.52 -18.20
C GLY A 566 6.03 23.26 -17.38
N ASP A 567 5.39 23.05 -16.23
CA ASP A 567 5.53 21.84 -15.39
C ASP A 567 4.58 20.73 -15.88
N CYS A 568 4.77 20.32 -17.13
CA CYS A 568 3.94 19.38 -17.88
C CYS A 568 4.61 17.99 -18.00
N GLY A 569 3.79 16.94 -18.04
CA GLY A 569 4.25 15.57 -18.15
C GLY A 569 5.01 15.07 -16.93
N ASN A 570 4.53 15.44 -15.75
CA ASN A 570 4.95 14.90 -14.45
C ASN A 570 4.43 13.47 -14.27
N TRP A 571 4.90 12.56 -15.14
CA TRP A 571 4.53 11.16 -15.15
C TRP A 571 5.16 10.38 -14.00
N GLU A 572 4.40 9.39 -13.53
CA GLU A 572 4.68 8.48 -12.44
C GLU A 572 4.32 7.04 -12.86
N SER A 573 5.08 6.07 -12.35
CA SER A 573 4.65 4.67 -12.28
C SER A 573 4.19 4.40 -10.85
N THR A 574 2.98 3.88 -10.67
CA THR A 574 2.33 3.79 -9.34
C THR A 574 1.67 2.43 -9.08
N GLY A 575 1.44 2.12 -7.81
CA GLY A 575 0.53 1.08 -7.33
C GLY A 575 0.91 -0.35 -7.73
N GLY A 576 2.17 -0.57 -8.08
CA GLY A 576 2.61 -1.82 -8.67
C GLY A 576 2.56 -3.01 -7.71
N VAL A 577 2.04 -4.14 -8.18
CA VAL A 577 1.93 -5.40 -7.43
C VAL A 577 2.38 -6.60 -8.28
N GLU A 578 3.00 -7.59 -7.66
CA GLU A 578 3.39 -8.85 -8.34
C GLU A 578 2.22 -9.84 -8.32
N VAL A 579 1.75 -10.24 -9.51
CA VAL A 579 0.52 -11.02 -9.70
C VAL A 579 0.74 -12.34 -10.43
N SER A 580 1.98 -12.82 -10.52
CA SER A 580 2.37 -14.03 -11.26
C SER A 580 1.61 -15.26 -10.76
N LYS A 581 1.42 -15.38 -9.44
CA LYS A 581 0.58 -16.43 -8.82
C LYS A 581 -0.86 -16.41 -9.33
N LEU A 582 -1.47 -15.23 -9.44
CA LEU A 582 -2.87 -15.07 -9.85
C LEU A 582 -3.08 -15.53 -11.30
N PHE A 583 -2.04 -15.44 -12.13
CA PHE A 583 -2.06 -15.83 -13.55
C PHE A 583 -1.21 -17.08 -13.86
N ALA A 584 -0.87 -17.92 -12.87
CA ALA A 584 0.06 -19.06 -13.01
C ALA A 584 -0.38 -20.19 -13.97
N HIS A 585 -1.57 -20.12 -14.57
CA HIS A 585 -2.01 -21.01 -15.67
C HIS A 585 -1.82 -20.39 -17.07
N ALA A 586 -1.43 -19.11 -17.14
CA ALA A 586 -1.28 -18.31 -18.36
C ALA A 586 0.16 -17.75 -18.56
N ILE A 587 1.10 -18.11 -17.68
CA ILE A 587 2.55 -17.82 -17.74
C ILE A 587 3.36 -19.08 -17.35
N GLY A 588 4.67 -19.12 -17.62
CA GLY A 588 5.54 -20.26 -17.36
C GLY A 588 6.32 -20.23 -16.02
N ASP A 589 6.96 -21.35 -15.69
CA ASP A 589 7.72 -21.55 -14.45
C ASP A 589 8.93 -20.62 -14.30
N GLY A 590 8.73 -19.51 -13.58
CA GLY A 590 9.74 -18.48 -13.34
C GLY A 590 9.68 -17.30 -14.30
N ASP A 591 8.59 -17.19 -15.07
CA ASP A 591 8.19 -15.91 -15.66
C ASP A 591 7.66 -14.96 -14.55
N LYS A 592 7.59 -13.66 -14.83
CA LYS A 592 7.08 -12.64 -13.90
C LYS A 592 6.04 -11.74 -14.54
N LEU A 593 5.05 -11.36 -13.73
CA LEU A 593 3.99 -10.44 -14.12
C LEU A 593 3.77 -9.40 -13.01
N LEU A 594 4.18 -8.16 -13.27
CA LEU A 594 3.80 -7.00 -12.48
C LEU A 594 2.56 -6.38 -13.10
N LEU A 595 1.57 -6.06 -12.28
CA LEU A 595 0.44 -5.20 -12.61
C LEU A 595 0.70 -3.84 -11.97
N LEU A 596 0.63 -2.75 -12.73
CA LEU A 596 0.87 -1.40 -12.22
C LEU A 596 0.02 -0.34 -12.93
N ASN A 597 -0.10 0.81 -12.29
CA ASN A 597 -0.67 2.02 -12.85
C ASN A 597 0.43 2.95 -13.40
N VAL A 598 0.00 3.81 -14.32
CA VAL A 598 0.79 4.90 -14.89
C VAL A 598 -0.10 6.13 -14.96
N GLN A 599 0.31 7.22 -14.31
CA GLN A 599 -0.47 8.46 -14.19
C GLN A 599 0.45 9.69 -14.31
N ALA A 600 -0.10 10.90 -14.40
CA ALA A 600 0.68 12.12 -14.38
C ALA A 600 0.02 13.23 -13.53
N HIS A 601 0.72 13.66 -12.48
CA HIS A 601 0.27 14.67 -11.49
C HIS A 601 -0.23 15.99 -12.10
N SER A 602 0.27 16.36 -13.29
CA SER A 602 -0.11 17.58 -14.01
C SER A 602 -1.30 17.41 -14.96
N ALA A 603 -1.66 16.18 -15.33
CA ALA A 603 -2.67 15.88 -16.34
C ALA A 603 -4.06 15.67 -15.71
N LYS A 604 -5.09 16.22 -16.35
CA LYS A 604 -6.48 16.12 -15.84
C LYS A 604 -7.27 14.96 -16.41
N GLU A 605 -6.73 14.18 -17.34
CA GLU A 605 -7.38 13.01 -17.93
C GLU A 605 -6.37 11.90 -18.29
N LYS A 606 -6.81 10.64 -18.12
CA LYS A 606 -6.21 9.37 -18.61
C LYS A 606 -4.84 8.94 -18.06
N GLY A 607 -4.88 8.11 -17.02
CA GLY A 607 -3.82 7.13 -16.71
C GLY A 607 -4.03 5.79 -17.44
N GLN A 608 -3.16 4.80 -17.20
CA GLN A 608 -3.26 3.46 -17.79
C GLN A 608 -2.88 2.37 -16.77
N LEU A 609 -3.71 1.32 -16.67
CA LEU A 609 -3.30 0.04 -16.07
C LEU A 609 -2.53 -0.76 -17.12
N LEU A 610 -1.35 -1.26 -16.77
CA LEU A 610 -0.52 -2.08 -17.65
C LEU A 610 0.12 -3.27 -16.93
N PHE A 611 0.47 -4.30 -17.69
CA PHE A 611 1.38 -5.34 -17.24
C PHE A 611 2.82 -5.00 -17.66
N ALA A 612 3.78 -5.25 -16.77
CA ALA A 612 5.16 -5.51 -17.14
C ALA A 612 5.44 -7.01 -17.00
N GLU A 613 5.93 -7.64 -18.07
CA GLU A 613 6.05 -9.10 -18.20
C GLU A 613 7.52 -9.48 -18.45
N TYR A 614 8.04 -10.47 -17.72
CA TYR A 614 9.38 -11.04 -17.94
C TYR A 614 9.24 -12.52 -18.30
N PHE A 615 9.71 -12.88 -19.49
CA PHE A 615 9.67 -14.26 -19.98
C PHE A 615 11.06 -14.88 -19.96
N LYS A 616 11.29 -15.78 -19.00
CA LYS A 616 12.57 -16.41 -18.68
C LYS A 616 13.15 -17.24 -19.83
N ASP A 617 12.27 -17.87 -20.60
CA ASP A 617 12.59 -18.70 -21.77
C ASP A 617 12.53 -17.90 -23.10
N HIS A 618 12.18 -16.61 -23.07
CA HIS A 618 12.00 -15.71 -24.22
C HIS A 618 11.10 -16.24 -25.36
N LYS A 619 10.15 -17.14 -25.04
CA LYS A 619 9.10 -17.60 -25.97
C LYS A 619 7.91 -16.66 -25.93
N ALA A 620 8.04 -15.54 -26.65
CA ALA A 620 6.92 -14.67 -27.02
C ALA A 620 5.99 -15.33 -28.04
#